data_AF-A0A7V1LFF7-F1
#
_entry.id   AF-A0A7V1LFF7-F1
#
_cell.length_a   1.000
_cell.length_b   1.000
_cell.length_c   1.000
_cell.angle_alpha   90.00
_cell.angle_beta   90.00
_cell.angle_gamma   90.00
#
_symmetry.space_group_name_H-M   'P 1'
#
loop_
_entity.id
_entity.type
_entity.pdbx_description
1 polymer ?
#
loop_
_entity_poly.entity_id
_entity_poly.type
_entity_poly.pdbx_seq_one_letter_code
_entity_poly.pdbx_strand_id
1 'polypeptide(L)'
;MKIKAEGIIKTDGTYLARKIKIQEIWNEDVEVKGTIDSKGSDWLKVLNQKYYVNSSSQLFNFDLTPISFNSLTVGLKVEIEAYASSNNDSLYVKKLNVHDSTTVDVYGKIDSINANTFYVSNQKFVTNSNTTVILYTDTLGTVNDLAVNQSVEITALLQPDNSYLVLVVKIEEDPNVTKVSGFINNVTQNSLSVALPSFTITANTVVLNSNYQTISFSNLTAGQKVTVWGNQVGPSQVVALQIVANTGIVTGIEDIKNQVTIPDNFSLSQNYPNPFNPSTRIRYTLNKSSFVTLKIYNILGKEVATLVNEQKPSGTFEVTFIANNLASGVYFYRIQVYTQGRAGSFVKTKKLILMK
;
A
#
# COMPACT_ATOMS: atom_id res chain seq x y z
N MET A 1 33.78 -35.62 -7.34
CA MET A 1 34.58 -34.89 -8.35
C MET A 1 34.24 -35.47 -9.73
N LYS A 2 33.78 -34.65 -10.69
CA LYS A 2 33.58 -35.11 -12.08
C LYS A 2 34.55 -34.36 -12.99
N ILE A 3 35.26 -35.11 -13.83
CA ILE A 3 36.22 -34.58 -14.79
C ILE A 3 35.60 -34.72 -16.18
N LYS A 4 35.52 -33.62 -16.93
CA LYS A 4 35.20 -33.66 -18.36
C LYS A 4 36.48 -33.44 -19.15
N ALA A 5 36.89 -34.47 -19.87
CA ALA A 5 38.03 -34.42 -20.79
C ALA A 5 37.51 -34.46 -22.23
N GLU A 6 37.91 -33.48 -23.03
CA GLU A 6 37.67 -33.46 -24.47
C GLU A 6 38.99 -33.79 -25.18
N GLY A 7 38.97 -34.79 -26.05
CA GLY A 7 40.18 -35.37 -26.64
C GLY A 7 39.91 -36.06 -27.98
N ILE A 8 40.99 -36.48 -28.64
CA ILE A 8 40.95 -37.18 -29.92
C ILE A 8 41.25 -38.66 -29.67
N ILE A 9 40.46 -39.54 -30.29
CA ILE A 9 40.72 -40.99 -30.29
C ILE A 9 41.85 -41.26 -31.27
N LYS A 10 42.93 -41.88 -30.81
CA LYS A 10 44.02 -42.36 -31.66
C LYS A 10 43.67 -43.71 -32.27
N THR A 11 44.37 -44.08 -33.34
CA THR A 11 44.18 -45.35 -34.06
C THR A 11 44.50 -46.59 -33.22
N ASP A 12 45.26 -46.44 -32.14
CA ASP A 12 45.54 -47.49 -31.15
C ASP A 12 44.45 -47.61 -30.06
N GLY A 13 43.35 -46.85 -30.17
CA GLY A 13 42.24 -46.85 -29.22
C GLY A 13 42.48 -46.00 -27.97
N THR A 14 43.63 -45.35 -27.84
CA THR A 14 43.92 -44.45 -26.71
C THR A 14 43.40 -43.04 -26.95
N TYR A 15 43.05 -42.32 -25.88
CA TYR A 15 42.50 -40.96 -25.94
C TYR A 15 43.60 -39.94 -25.63
N LEU A 16 43.86 -38.98 -26.54
CA LEU A 16 44.69 -37.83 -26.25
C LEU A 16 43.81 -36.67 -25.77
N ALA A 17 43.85 -36.37 -24.48
CA ALA A 17 43.11 -35.23 -23.93
C ALA A 17 43.72 -33.92 -24.43
N ARG A 18 42.91 -33.10 -25.11
CA ARG A 18 43.30 -31.76 -25.58
C ARG A 18 42.89 -30.67 -24.61
N LYS A 19 41.81 -30.90 -23.85
CA LYS A 19 41.31 -29.98 -22.85
C LYS A 19 40.74 -30.78 -21.69
N ILE A 20 41.28 -30.55 -20.50
CA ILE A 20 40.76 -31.12 -19.26
C ILE A 20 40.16 -29.95 -18.49
N LYS A 21 38.85 -30.02 -18.24
CA LYS A 21 38.19 -29.06 -17.36
C LYS A 21 37.84 -29.76 -16.06
N ILE A 22 38.49 -29.34 -14.99
CA ILE A 22 38.07 -29.66 -13.63
C ILE A 22 36.92 -28.72 -13.33
N GLN A 23 35.74 -29.29 -13.10
CA GLN A 23 34.58 -28.52 -12.68
C GLN A 23 34.43 -28.75 -11.18
N GLU A 24 34.81 -27.75 -10.38
CA GLU A 24 34.45 -27.72 -8.97
C GLU A 24 32.92 -27.64 -8.89
N ILE A 25 32.33 -28.66 -8.29
CA ILE A 25 30.92 -28.64 -7.88
C ILE A 25 30.94 -27.75 -6.63
N TRP A 26 30.50 -26.51 -6.76
CA TRP A 26 30.24 -25.67 -5.60
C TRP A 26 29.24 -26.40 -4.71
N ASN A 27 29.52 -26.43 -3.40
CA ASN A 27 28.69 -27.06 -2.36
C ASN A 27 27.20 -26.85 -2.63
N GLU A 28 26.38 -27.87 -2.40
CA GLU A 28 24.92 -27.79 -2.48
C GLU A 28 24.40 -26.84 -1.37
N ASP A 29 24.48 -25.54 -1.64
CA ASP A 29 23.81 -24.52 -0.86
C ASP A 29 22.30 -24.67 -1.16
N VAL A 30 21.53 -25.04 -0.14
CA VAL A 30 20.07 -25.13 -0.18
C VAL A 30 19.52 -23.73 0.06
N GLU A 31 18.85 -23.17 -0.94
CA GLU A 31 18.06 -21.95 -0.79
C GLU A 31 16.61 -22.30 -0.51
N VAL A 32 16.07 -21.83 0.62
CA VAL A 32 14.66 -22.01 0.98
C VAL A 32 14.01 -20.66 1.28
N LYS A 33 12.76 -20.49 0.84
CA LYS A 33 11.91 -19.34 1.18
C LYS A 33 10.64 -19.83 1.84
N GLY A 34 10.29 -19.23 2.97
CA GLY A 34 9.07 -19.61 3.67
C GLY A 34 8.90 -18.89 4.99
N THR A 35 7.90 -19.32 5.75
CA THR A 35 7.62 -18.78 7.09
C THR A 35 8.29 -19.64 8.16
N ILE A 36 8.79 -19.03 9.23
CA ILE A 36 9.29 -19.76 10.40
C ILE A 36 8.10 -20.45 11.09
N ASP A 37 8.05 -21.78 11.00
CA ASP A 37 6.98 -22.61 11.55
C ASP A 37 7.15 -22.85 13.07
N SER A 38 8.39 -23.01 13.52
CA SER A 38 8.76 -23.21 14.93
C SER A 38 10.26 -22.93 15.12
N LYS A 39 10.69 -22.64 16.36
CA LYS A 39 12.10 -22.43 16.69
C LYS A 39 12.48 -22.99 18.06
N GLY A 40 13.74 -23.38 18.21
CA GLY A 40 14.38 -23.71 19.48
C GLY A 40 15.37 -22.63 19.92
N SER A 41 16.38 -23.06 20.68
CA SER A 41 17.51 -22.23 21.16
C SER A 41 18.52 -21.88 20.07
N ASP A 42 18.67 -22.76 19.09
CA ASP A 42 19.75 -22.78 18.09
C ASP A 42 19.28 -23.39 16.75
N TRP A 43 17.98 -23.53 16.56
CA TRP A 43 17.40 -24.05 15.32
C TRP A 43 16.04 -23.42 15.02
N LEU A 44 15.65 -23.42 13.76
CA LEU A 44 14.33 -22.98 13.29
C LEU A 44 13.81 -23.97 12.23
N LYS A 45 12.48 -24.05 12.05
CA LYS A 45 11.85 -24.81 10.97
C LYS A 45 11.20 -23.88 9.95
N VAL A 46 11.40 -24.17 8.67
CA VAL A 46 10.71 -23.54 7.54
C VAL A 46 10.26 -24.64 6.58
N LEU A 47 8.98 -24.63 6.19
CA LEU A 47 8.36 -25.70 5.38
C LEU A 47 8.54 -27.09 6.02
N ASN A 48 8.42 -27.15 7.35
CA ASN A 48 8.66 -28.35 8.17
C ASN A 48 10.10 -28.93 8.11
N GLN A 49 11.03 -28.28 7.40
CA GLN A 49 12.45 -28.63 7.38
C GLN A 49 13.20 -27.87 8.49
N LYS A 50 14.05 -28.57 9.27
CA LYS A 50 14.83 -27.97 10.36
C LYS A 50 16.18 -27.45 9.85
N TYR A 51 16.56 -26.25 10.30
CA TYR A 51 17.82 -25.56 10.05
C TYR A 51 18.47 -25.14 11.37
N TYR A 52 19.77 -25.43 11.53
CA TYR A 52 20.55 -25.06 12.71
C TYR A 52 21.29 -23.74 12.48
N VAL A 53 21.34 -22.88 13.51
CA VAL A 53 22.01 -21.58 13.48
C VAL A 53 23.19 -21.63 14.44
N ASN A 54 24.37 -21.23 13.98
CA ASN A 54 25.61 -21.27 14.77
C ASN A 54 26.37 -19.94 14.67
N SER A 55 27.56 -19.87 15.26
CA SER A 55 28.39 -18.67 15.28
C SER A 55 28.86 -18.19 13.91
N SER A 56 28.80 -19.05 12.88
CA SER A 56 29.19 -18.72 11.51
C SER A 56 28.00 -18.26 10.65
N SER A 57 26.76 -18.39 11.15
CA SER A 57 25.56 -17.96 10.44
C SER A 57 25.49 -16.43 10.38
N GLN A 58 25.18 -15.89 9.19
CA GLN A 58 24.93 -14.47 8.99
C GLN A 58 23.43 -14.20 8.91
N LEU A 59 22.89 -13.40 9.84
CA LEU A 59 21.46 -13.11 9.89
C LEU A 59 21.23 -11.63 9.64
N PHE A 60 20.33 -11.33 8.70
CA PHE A 60 20.00 -9.97 8.31
C PHE A 60 18.49 -9.75 8.39
N ASN A 61 18.10 -8.54 8.78
CA ASN A 61 16.74 -8.07 8.68
C ASN A 61 16.40 -7.68 7.21
N PHE A 62 15.16 -7.30 6.94
CA PHE A 62 14.69 -6.93 5.60
C PHE A 62 15.43 -5.71 5.00
N ASP A 63 15.94 -4.82 5.86
CA ASP A 63 16.74 -3.65 5.50
C ASP A 63 18.24 -3.95 5.41
N LEU A 64 18.62 -5.24 5.46
CA LEU A 64 19.99 -5.74 5.46
C LEU A 64 20.81 -5.41 6.71
N THR A 65 20.17 -4.92 7.78
CA THR A 65 20.87 -4.75 9.07
C THR A 65 21.15 -6.11 9.73
N PRO A 66 22.35 -6.34 10.29
CA PRO A 66 22.64 -7.57 11.02
C PRO A 66 21.75 -7.75 12.25
N ILE A 67 21.24 -8.95 12.48
CA ILE A 67 20.39 -9.29 13.62
C ILE A 67 20.89 -10.52 14.38
N SER A 68 20.38 -10.72 15.59
CA SER A 68 20.68 -11.90 16.40
C SER A 68 19.63 -13.00 16.18
N PHE A 69 19.99 -14.27 16.42
CA PHE A 69 19.01 -15.36 16.34
C PHE A 69 17.83 -15.18 17.30
N ASN A 70 18.06 -14.53 18.45
CA ASN A 70 17.03 -14.28 19.46
C ASN A 70 15.94 -13.30 18.99
N SER A 71 16.22 -12.44 18.00
CA SER A 71 15.21 -11.52 17.46
C SER A 71 14.29 -12.17 16.42
N LEU A 72 14.56 -13.41 16.01
CA LEU A 72 13.67 -14.14 15.11
C LEU A 72 12.45 -14.69 15.85
N THR A 73 11.25 -14.47 15.30
CA THR A 73 9.99 -14.97 15.82
C THR A 73 9.30 -15.92 14.84
N VAL A 74 8.52 -16.86 15.37
CA VAL A 74 7.64 -17.73 14.56
C VAL A 74 6.67 -16.85 13.78
N GLY A 75 6.45 -17.15 12.50
CA GLY A 75 5.62 -16.34 11.61
C GLY A 75 6.39 -15.40 10.67
N LEU A 76 7.67 -15.11 10.95
CA LEU A 76 8.48 -14.30 10.02
C LEU A 76 8.72 -15.03 8.70
N LYS A 77 8.65 -14.30 7.59
CA LYS A 77 9.11 -14.78 6.29
C LYS A 77 10.62 -14.65 6.21
N VAL A 78 11.28 -15.71 5.77
CA VAL A 78 12.73 -15.77 5.67
C VAL A 78 13.15 -16.43 4.36
N GLU A 79 14.30 -16.01 3.88
CA GLU A 79 15.10 -16.67 2.87
C GLU A 79 16.36 -17.19 3.55
N ILE A 80 16.62 -18.49 3.43
CA ILE A 80 17.73 -19.16 4.09
C ILE A 80 18.59 -19.79 3.01
N GLU A 81 19.87 -19.42 3.00
CA GLU A 81 20.94 -20.18 2.37
C GLU A 81 21.54 -21.10 3.45
N ALA A 82 21.49 -22.40 3.23
CA ALA A 82 21.99 -23.41 4.17
C ALA A 82 22.91 -24.42 3.49
N TYR A 83 23.81 -25.02 4.26
CA TYR A 83 24.67 -26.10 3.80
C TYR A 83 24.43 -27.37 4.62
N ALA A 84 24.54 -28.53 3.98
CA ALA A 84 24.49 -29.81 4.68
C ALA A 84 25.82 -30.07 5.39
N SER A 85 25.75 -30.53 6.64
CA SER A 85 26.90 -31.05 7.37
C SER A 85 27.33 -32.40 6.80
N SER A 86 28.64 -32.60 6.61
CA SER A 86 29.22 -33.83 6.08
C SER A 86 29.02 -35.07 6.97
N ASN A 87 28.57 -34.87 8.22
CA ASN A 87 28.61 -35.92 9.25
C ASN A 87 27.23 -36.45 9.67
N ASN A 88 26.13 -35.74 9.39
CA ASN A 88 24.81 -36.09 9.93
C ASN A 88 23.60 -35.57 9.13
N ASP A 89 23.78 -35.16 7.87
CA ASP A 89 22.73 -34.62 6.99
C ASP A 89 21.94 -33.43 7.58
N SER A 90 22.44 -32.78 8.63
CA SER A 90 21.80 -31.60 9.21
C SER A 90 22.11 -30.36 8.38
N LEU A 91 21.10 -29.52 8.16
CA LEU A 91 21.25 -28.26 7.44
C LEU A 91 21.61 -27.15 8.41
N TYR A 92 22.71 -26.44 8.11
CA TYR A 92 23.18 -25.29 8.88
C TYR A 92 23.01 -24.02 8.07
N VAL A 93 22.48 -22.98 8.70
CA VAL A 93 22.28 -21.66 8.09
C VAL A 93 23.64 -21.04 7.81
N LYS A 94 23.91 -20.76 6.54
CA LYS A 94 25.00 -19.90 6.09
C LYS A 94 24.56 -18.44 6.19
N LYS A 95 23.39 -18.14 5.61
CA LYS A 95 22.80 -16.81 5.60
C LYS A 95 21.28 -16.90 5.75
N LEU A 96 20.70 -15.99 6.53
CA LEU A 96 19.25 -15.84 6.66
C LEU A 96 18.90 -14.37 6.47
N ASN A 97 18.03 -14.08 5.51
CA ASN A 97 17.43 -12.76 5.34
C ASN A 97 15.98 -12.84 5.77
N VAL A 98 15.55 -11.97 6.69
CA VAL A 98 14.13 -11.72 6.91
C VAL A 98 13.59 -11.06 5.65
N HIS A 99 12.63 -11.69 5.00
CA HIS A 99 11.91 -11.10 3.87
C HIS A 99 10.79 -10.23 4.41
N ASP A 100 10.54 -9.12 3.70
CA ASP A 100 9.53 -8.12 4.06
C ASP A 100 8.27 -8.78 4.59
N SER A 101 8.09 -8.61 5.89
CA SER A 101 6.98 -9.11 6.64
C SER A 101 5.80 -8.25 6.23
N THR A 102 4.96 -8.79 5.33
CA THR A 102 3.86 -8.10 4.64
C THR A 102 3.32 -6.93 5.45
N THR A 103 3.82 -5.73 5.15
CA THR A 103 3.23 -4.52 5.68
C THR A 103 1.84 -4.41 5.10
N VAL A 104 0.91 -3.94 5.92
CA VAL A 104 -0.43 -3.58 5.47
C VAL A 104 -0.53 -2.07 5.46
N ASP A 105 -1.12 -1.56 4.39
CA ASP A 105 -1.56 -0.17 4.32
C ASP A 105 -3.05 -0.12 4.69
N VAL A 106 -3.34 0.55 5.79
CA VAL A 106 -4.69 0.71 6.33
C VAL A 106 -5.06 2.17 6.31
N TYR A 107 -6.23 2.47 5.75
CA TYR A 107 -6.81 3.81 5.75
C TYR A 107 -8.06 3.78 6.59
N GLY A 108 -8.22 4.77 7.47
CA GLY A 108 -9.44 4.90 8.24
C GLY A 108 -9.36 5.97 9.30
N LYS A 109 -10.41 6.03 10.11
CA LYS A 109 -10.48 6.94 11.25
C LYS A 109 -10.05 6.22 12.52
N ILE A 110 -9.36 6.94 13.40
CA ILE A 110 -9.03 6.45 14.73
C ILE A 110 -10.31 6.38 15.57
N ASP A 111 -10.73 5.18 15.96
CA ASP A 111 -11.93 4.94 16.76
C ASP A 111 -11.68 5.24 18.25
N SER A 112 -10.51 4.85 18.76
CA SER A 112 -10.10 5.06 20.15
C SER A 112 -8.58 5.02 20.29
N ILE A 113 -8.05 5.71 21.30
CA ILE A 113 -6.62 5.74 21.66
C ILE A 113 -6.48 5.39 23.14
N ASN A 114 -5.53 4.52 23.47
CA ASN A 114 -5.12 4.20 24.83
C ASN A 114 -3.60 4.04 24.88
N ALA A 115 -2.93 5.05 25.46
CA ALA A 115 -1.46 5.13 25.53
C ALA A 115 -0.80 4.93 24.16
N ASN A 116 -0.02 3.88 23.98
CA ASN A 116 0.68 3.55 22.74
C ASN A 116 -0.14 2.65 21.80
N THR A 117 -1.45 2.52 22.01
CA THR A 117 -2.32 1.67 21.21
C THR A 117 -3.49 2.50 20.69
N PHE A 118 -3.90 2.29 19.45
CA PHE A 118 -5.13 2.86 18.90
C PHE A 118 -5.87 1.86 18.02
N TYR A 119 -7.14 2.12 17.75
CA TYR A 119 -8.00 1.25 16.95
C TYR A 119 -8.49 1.95 15.69
N VAL A 120 -8.49 1.24 14.56
CA VAL A 120 -9.11 1.67 13.30
C VAL A 120 -9.94 0.51 12.76
N SER A 121 -11.25 0.73 12.57
CA SER A 121 -12.20 -0.31 12.15
C SER A 121 -12.15 -1.57 13.03
N ASN A 122 -12.09 -1.37 14.36
CA ASN A 122 -11.90 -2.42 15.38
C ASN A 122 -10.57 -3.19 15.32
N GLN A 123 -9.62 -2.79 14.47
CA GLN A 123 -8.30 -3.41 14.41
C GLN A 123 -7.32 -2.69 15.33
N LYS A 124 -6.57 -3.46 16.13
CA LYS A 124 -5.60 -2.94 17.10
C LYS A 124 -4.27 -2.59 16.43
N PHE A 125 -3.84 -1.34 16.58
CA PHE A 125 -2.54 -0.81 16.15
C PHE A 125 -1.72 -0.40 17.37
N VAL A 126 -0.45 -0.81 17.40
CA VAL A 126 0.48 -0.54 18.50
C VAL A 126 1.64 0.30 17.98
N THR A 127 1.95 1.39 18.66
CA THR A 127 3.10 2.26 18.39
C THR A 127 4.24 1.99 19.37
N ASN A 128 5.45 2.35 18.96
CA ASN A 128 6.64 2.34 19.81
C ASN A 128 7.56 3.53 19.48
N SER A 129 8.77 3.55 20.04
CA SER A 129 9.76 4.61 19.81
C SER A 129 10.23 4.73 18.36
N ASN A 130 10.00 3.71 17.53
CA ASN A 130 10.41 3.67 16.12
C ASN A 130 9.24 4.01 15.18
N THR A 131 8.02 4.20 15.70
CA THR A 131 6.88 4.62 14.88
C THR A 131 7.10 6.04 14.37
N THR A 132 7.07 6.21 13.05
CA THR A 132 7.13 7.53 12.41
C THR A 132 5.73 8.11 12.31
N VAL A 133 5.55 9.34 12.80
CA VAL A 133 4.29 10.09 12.62
C VAL A 133 4.53 11.21 11.63
N ILE A 134 3.69 11.28 10.59
CA ILE A 134 3.71 12.36 9.60
C ILE A 134 2.43 13.17 9.80
N LEU A 135 2.57 14.47 10.06
CA LEU A 135 1.44 15.39 10.16
C LEU A 135 0.84 15.67 8.78
N TYR A 136 -0.39 16.20 8.76
CA TYR A 136 -1.06 16.63 7.51
C TYR A 136 -0.29 17.71 6.73
N THR A 137 0.66 18.38 7.38
CA THR A 137 1.59 19.35 6.80
C THR A 137 2.83 18.72 6.16
N ASP A 138 2.90 17.38 6.06
CA ASP A 138 4.06 16.59 5.62
C ASP A 138 5.34 16.83 6.46
N THR A 139 5.17 17.25 7.72
CA THR A 139 6.26 17.37 8.71
C THR A 139 6.22 16.22 9.70
N LEU A 140 7.35 15.93 10.35
CA LEU A 140 7.39 14.90 11.40
C LEU A 140 6.62 15.37 12.65
N GLY A 141 5.84 14.46 13.21
CA GLY A 141 5.13 14.61 14.48
C GLY A 141 5.51 13.52 15.46
N THR A 142 4.65 13.32 16.45
CA THR A 142 4.77 12.34 17.52
C THR A 142 3.46 11.58 17.69
N VAL A 143 3.49 10.44 18.41
CA VAL A 143 2.28 9.66 18.71
C VAL A 143 1.23 10.48 19.49
N ASN A 144 1.67 11.53 20.20
CA ASN A 144 0.76 12.42 20.93
C ASN A 144 -0.05 13.35 20.00
N ASP A 145 0.32 13.47 18.73
CA ASP A 145 -0.42 14.25 17.73
C ASP A 145 -1.59 13.46 17.13
N LEU A 146 -1.74 12.18 17.49
CA LEU A 146 -2.87 11.35 17.10
C LEU A 146 -4.10 11.66 17.97
N ALA A 147 -5.25 11.82 17.32
CA ALA A 147 -6.53 12.10 17.97
C ALA A 147 -7.64 11.17 17.47
N VAL A 148 -8.65 10.93 18.32
CA VAL A 148 -9.86 10.18 17.92
C VAL A 148 -10.59 10.93 16.80
N ASN A 149 -11.22 10.18 15.89
CA ASN A 149 -11.92 10.65 14.68
C ASN A 149 -11.00 11.28 13.61
N GLN A 150 -9.68 11.20 13.78
CA GLN A 150 -8.70 11.65 12.79
C GLN A 150 -8.52 10.60 11.68
N SER A 151 -8.53 11.07 10.43
CA SER A 151 -8.26 10.25 9.25
C SER A 151 -6.77 10.00 9.12
N VAL A 152 -6.37 8.73 9.04
CA VAL A 152 -4.96 8.32 8.97
C VAL A 152 -4.72 7.27 7.88
N GLU A 153 -3.53 7.34 7.29
CA GLU A 153 -2.90 6.28 6.49
C GLU A 153 -1.84 5.60 7.35
N ILE A 154 -1.94 4.29 7.51
CA ILE A 154 -1.10 3.51 8.42
C ILE A 154 -0.39 2.43 7.64
N THR A 155 0.94 2.44 7.68
CA THR A 155 1.76 1.29 7.26
C THR A 155 2.18 0.54 8.52
N ALA A 156 1.73 -0.70 8.65
CA ALA A 156 1.96 -1.49 9.85
C ALA A 156 2.30 -2.95 9.56
N LEU A 157 2.99 -3.57 10.51
CA LEU A 157 3.41 -4.95 10.48
C LEU A 157 2.47 -5.84 11.32
N LEU A 158 1.82 -6.83 10.70
CA LEU A 158 1.04 -7.83 11.41
C LEU A 158 1.93 -8.63 12.40
N GLN A 159 1.52 -8.66 13.65
CA GLN A 159 2.16 -9.38 14.74
C GLN A 159 1.49 -10.76 14.98
N PRO A 160 2.18 -11.72 15.64
CA PRO A 160 1.61 -13.04 15.94
C PRO A 160 0.35 -13.03 16.82
N ASP A 161 0.12 -11.95 17.58
CA ASP A 161 -1.08 -11.75 18.42
C ASP A 161 -2.25 -11.10 17.66
N ASN A 162 -2.17 -11.04 16.32
CA ASN A 162 -3.09 -10.34 15.42
C ASN A 162 -3.19 -8.81 15.63
N SER A 163 -2.26 -8.21 16.38
CA SER A 163 -2.10 -6.75 16.40
C SER A 163 -1.23 -6.28 15.24
N TYR A 164 -1.21 -4.97 15.00
CA TYR A 164 -0.40 -4.36 13.95
C TYR A 164 0.60 -3.38 14.58
N LEU A 165 1.90 -3.68 14.46
CA LEU A 165 2.96 -2.77 14.87
C LEU A 165 3.11 -1.65 13.83
N VAL A 166 2.83 -0.42 14.23
CA VAL A 166 2.84 0.74 13.33
C VAL A 166 4.28 1.15 13.01
N LEU A 167 4.61 1.14 11.71
CA LEU A 167 5.87 1.66 11.20
C LEU A 167 5.73 3.15 10.88
N VAL A 168 4.67 3.50 10.15
CA VAL A 168 4.35 4.88 9.76
C VAL A 168 2.86 5.10 9.97
N VAL A 169 2.50 6.24 10.55
CA VAL A 169 1.14 6.75 10.54
C VAL A 169 1.16 8.18 10.02
N LYS A 170 0.47 8.43 8.91
CA LYS A 170 0.30 9.73 8.31
C LYS A 170 -1.10 10.24 8.61
N ILE A 171 -1.17 11.43 9.19
CA ILE A 171 -2.41 12.16 9.40
C ILE A 171 -2.79 12.80 8.07
N GLU A 172 -3.96 12.45 7.54
CA GLU A 172 -4.41 12.93 6.23
C GLU A 172 -5.22 14.24 6.30
N GLU A 173 -5.73 14.58 7.47
CA GLU A 173 -6.60 15.75 7.67
C GLU A 173 -6.19 16.54 8.92
N ASP A 174 -6.33 17.87 8.87
CA ASP A 174 -6.16 18.71 10.07
C ASP A 174 -7.25 18.32 11.09
N PRO A 175 -6.89 17.80 12.28
CA PRO A 175 -7.86 17.31 13.26
C PRO A 175 -8.75 18.44 13.83
N ASN A 176 -8.36 19.71 13.67
CA ASN A 176 -9.13 20.85 14.15
C ASN A 176 -10.12 21.37 13.09
N VAL A 177 -10.03 20.89 11.85
CA VAL A 177 -10.85 21.33 10.73
C VAL A 177 -11.99 20.36 10.48
N THR A 178 -13.20 20.81 10.77
CA THR A 178 -14.44 20.16 10.39
C THR A 178 -14.72 20.36 8.90
N LYS A 179 -14.85 19.26 8.13
CA LYS A 179 -15.29 19.25 6.74
C LYS A 179 -16.72 18.69 6.64
N VAL A 180 -17.66 19.48 6.13
CA VAL A 180 -19.05 19.06 5.92
C VAL A 180 -19.47 19.35 4.48
N SER A 181 -19.97 18.33 3.79
CA SER A 181 -20.56 18.46 2.45
C SER A 181 -22.04 18.17 2.51
N GLY A 182 -22.86 19.01 1.90
CA GLY A 182 -24.32 18.83 1.89
C GLY A 182 -25.05 20.01 1.29
N PHE A 183 -26.37 19.99 1.41
CA PHE A 183 -27.21 21.12 1.00
C PHE A 183 -27.30 22.12 2.14
N ILE A 184 -27.24 23.40 1.80
CA ILE A 184 -27.50 24.49 2.74
C ILE A 184 -28.96 24.40 3.17
N ASN A 185 -29.20 24.25 4.48
CA ASN A 185 -30.55 24.26 5.06
C ASN A 185 -31.03 25.68 5.31
N ASN A 186 -30.15 26.54 5.85
CA ASN A 186 -30.45 27.92 6.18
C ASN A 186 -29.19 28.79 6.00
N VAL A 187 -29.38 30.02 5.53
CA VAL A 187 -28.35 31.07 5.39
C VAL A 187 -28.84 32.33 6.08
N THR A 188 -28.01 32.90 6.93
CA THR A 188 -28.21 34.25 7.50
C THR A 188 -27.12 35.18 6.96
N GLN A 189 -27.07 36.43 7.43
CA GLN A 189 -26.03 37.37 7.03
C GLN A 189 -24.61 36.87 7.35
N ASN A 190 -24.43 36.17 8.48
CA ASN A 190 -23.11 35.78 9.01
C ASN A 190 -23.04 34.28 9.37
N SER A 191 -24.00 33.47 8.93
CA SER A 191 -23.97 32.04 9.23
C SER A 191 -24.63 31.22 8.14
N LEU A 192 -24.25 29.95 8.04
CA LEU A 192 -24.97 28.95 7.27
C LEU A 192 -25.10 27.65 8.06
N SER A 193 -26.06 26.81 7.69
CA SER A 193 -26.17 25.44 8.22
C SER A 193 -26.16 24.43 7.08
N VAL A 194 -25.35 23.37 7.24
CA VAL A 194 -25.31 22.20 6.35
C VAL A 194 -25.53 20.99 7.23
N ALA A 195 -26.74 20.44 7.22
CA ALA A 195 -27.19 19.48 8.24
C ALA A 195 -26.98 20.02 9.68
N LEU A 196 -26.21 19.32 10.51
CA LEU A 196 -25.62 19.77 11.77
C LEU A 196 -24.10 19.62 11.60
N PRO A 197 -23.23 20.62 11.92
CA PRO A 197 -23.41 21.84 12.74
C PRO A 197 -23.74 23.13 11.96
N SER A 198 -23.92 24.24 12.69
CA SER A 198 -23.99 25.60 12.12
C SER A 198 -22.59 26.21 12.00
N PHE A 199 -22.36 26.92 10.90
CA PHE A 199 -21.08 27.56 10.57
C PHE A 199 -21.20 29.08 10.69
N THR A 200 -20.33 29.69 11.49
CA THR A 200 -20.16 31.14 11.59
C THR A 200 -19.23 31.62 10.47
N ILE A 201 -19.64 32.65 9.75
CA ILE A 201 -18.88 33.26 8.67
C ILE A 201 -18.19 34.51 9.20
N THR A 202 -16.91 34.66 8.90
CA THR A 202 -16.09 35.79 9.32
C THR A 202 -15.48 36.48 8.09
N ALA A 203 -14.81 37.62 8.31
CA ALA A 203 -14.07 38.30 7.25
C ALA A 203 -12.95 37.45 6.63
N ASN A 204 -12.48 36.42 7.35
CA ASN A 204 -11.43 35.51 6.88
C ASN A 204 -11.98 34.27 6.15
N THR A 205 -13.31 34.10 6.09
CA THR A 205 -13.91 32.95 5.42
C THR A 205 -13.81 33.12 3.90
N VAL A 206 -13.15 32.18 3.23
CA VAL A 206 -13.01 32.17 1.77
C VAL A 206 -14.20 31.44 1.15
N VAL A 207 -14.98 32.10 0.29
CA VAL A 207 -16.09 31.46 -0.43
C VAL A 207 -15.73 31.33 -1.90
N LEU A 208 -15.81 30.12 -2.44
CA LEU A 208 -15.44 29.77 -3.81
C LEU A 208 -16.62 29.16 -4.56
N ASN A 209 -16.68 29.33 -5.88
CA ASN A 209 -17.58 28.55 -6.74
C ASN A 209 -16.96 27.19 -7.15
N SER A 210 -17.66 26.42 -7.98
CA SER A 210 -17.19 25.11 -8.48
C SER A 210 -15.91 25.17 -9.31
N ASN A 211 -15.56 26.35 -9.84
CA ASN A 211 -14.33 26.60 -10.59
C ASN A 211 -13.21 27.16 -9.70
N TYR A 212 -13.37 27.11 -8.37
CA TYR A 212 -12.43 27.65 -7.38
C TYR A 212 -12.18 29.16 -7.50
N GLN A 213 -13.14 29.90 -8.06
CA GLN A 213 -13.09 31.36 -8.10
C GLN A 213 -13.82 31.93 -6.89
N THR A 214 -13.25 32.98 -6.28
CA THR A 214 -13.85 33.64 -5.12
C THR A 214 -15.18 34.31 -5.47
N ILE A 215 -16.18 34.10 -4.63
CA ILE A 215 -17.52 34.70 -4.71
C ILE A 215 -17.90 35.32 -3.37
N SER A 216 -18.89 36.21 -3.37
CA SER A 216 -19.43 36.76 -2.13
C SER A 216 -20.28 35.71 -1.40
N PHE A 217 -20.17 35.66 -0.06
CA PHE A 217 -21.02 34.80 0.78
C PHE A 217 -22.52 35.07 0.56
N SER A 218 -22.90 36.32 0.29
CA SER A 218 -24.27 36.73 -0.05
C SER A 218 -24.85 36.04 -1.28
N ASN A 219 -24.01 35.42 -2.12
CA ASN A 219 -24.45 34.70 -3.31
C ASN A 219 -24.91 33.26 -2.98
N LEU A 220 -24.73 32.83 -1.72
CA LEU A 220 -25.17 31.52 -1.29
C LEU A 220 -26.65 31.53 -0.90
N THR A 221 -27.38 30.51 -1.32
CA THR A 221 -28.80 30.35 -1.01
C THR A 221 -29.11 28.98 -0.43
N ALA A 222 -30.19 28.89 0.35
CA ALA A 222 -30.70 27.60 0.82
C ALA A 222 -30.98 26.66 -0.37
N GLY A 223 -30.70 25.38 -0.19
CA GLY A 223 -30.79 24.36 -1.23
C GLY A 223 -29.56 24.23 -2.14
N GLN A 224 -28.58 25.13 -2.05
CA GLN A 224 -27.32 24.95 -2.77
C GLN A 224 -26.44 23.88 -2.10
N LYS A 225 -25.80 23.03 -2.92
CA LYS A 225 -24.82 22.07 -2.43
C LYS A 225 -23.49 22.76 -2.19
N VAL A 226 -22.96 22.62 -0.99
CA VAL A 226 -21.67 23.20 -0.58
C VAL A 226 -20.80 22.17 0.12
N THR A 227 -19.49 22.44 0.12
CA THR A 227 -18.54 21.84 1.07
C THR A 227 -17.97 22.96 1.93
N VAL A 228 -18.01 22.78 3.24
CA VAL A 228 -17.56 23.77 4.22
C VAL A 228 -16.45 23.16 5.06
N TRP A 229 -15.32 23.86 5.12
CA TRP A 229 -14.24 23.59 6.05
C TRP A 229 -14.27 24.66 7.13
N GLY A 230 -14.13 24.27 8.40
CA GLY A 230 -14.13 25.22 9.49
C GLY A 230 -13.52 24.70 10.78
N ASN A 231 -13.06 25.61 11.64
CA ASN A 231 -12.49 25.27 12.94
C ASN A 231 -13.59 25.11 13.98
N GLN A 232 -13.56 23.99 14.71
CA GLN A 232 -14.52 23.77 15.79
C GLN A 232 -14.20 24.70 16.97
N VAL A 233 -15.16 25.52 17.38
CA VAL A 233 -15.02 26.49 18.49
C VAL A 233 -15.97 26.22 19.64
N GLY A 234 -16.82 25.20 19.52
CA GLY A 234 -17.72 24.73 20.57
C GLY A 234 -18.43 23.42 20.20
N PRO A 235 -19.35 22.93 21.04
CA PRO A 235 -20.02 21.63 20.84
C PRO A 235 -20.87 21.56 19.55
N SER A 236 -21.31 22.70 19.02
CA SER A 236 -22.13 22.78 17.81
C SER A 236 -21.87 24.04 16.98
N GLN A 237 -20.77 24.74 17.25
CA GLN A 237 -20.35 25.95 16.55
C GLN A 237 -19.00 25.74 15.89
N VAL A 238 -18.96 26.01 14.58
CA VAL A 238 -17.76 25.90 13.75
C VAL A 238 -17.55 27.23 13.05
N VAL A 239 -16.34 27.79 13.09
CA VAL A 239 -16.00 28.98 12.30
C VAL A 239 -15.56 28.53 10.92
N ALA A 240 -16.29 28.92 9.87
CA ALA A 240 -15.94 28.56 8.50
C ALA A 240 -14.61 29.20 8.09
N LEU A 241 -13.68 28.38 7.62
CA LEU A 241 -12.46 28.79 6.97
C LEU A 241 -12.67 28.93 5.47
N GLN A 242 -13.32 27.94 4.85
CA GLN A 242 -13.56 27.91 3.42
C GLN A 242 -14.93 27.29 3.11
N ILE A 243 -15.62 27.84 2.12
CA ILE A 243 -16.84 27.29 1.55
C ILE A 243 -16.64 27.14 0.05
N VAL A 244 -16.91 25.96 -0.50
CA VAL A 244 -16.96 25.75 -1.95
C VAL A 244 -18.41 25.45 -2.32
N ALA A 245 -19.03 26.37 -3.06
CA ALA A 245 -20.39 26.24 -3.55
C ALA A 245 -20.41 25.65 -4.96
N ASN A 246 -21.17 24.57 -5.12
CA ASN A 246 -21.44 24.02 -6.44
C ASN A 246 -22.48 24.90 -7.13
N THR A 247 -22.01 25.77 -8.02
CA THR A 247 -22.85 26.76 -8.74
C THR A 247 -23.71 26.15 -9.85
N GLY A 248 -23.83 24.83 -9.91
CA GLY A 248 -24.84 24.17 -10.74
C GLY A 248 -26.21 24.43 -10.15
N ILE A 249 -27.01 25.27 -10.80
CA ILE A 249 -28.43 25.37 -10.49
C ILE A 249 -29.03 23.98 -10.72
N VAL A 250 -29.54 23.35 -9.68
CA VAL A 250 -30.34 22.13 -9.82
C VAL A 250 -31.71 22.55 -10.31
N THR A 251 -31.86 22.70 -11.63
CA THR A 251 -33.17 22.75 -12.27
C THR A 251 -33.54 21.35 -12.72
N GLY A 252 -34.61 20.79 -12.15
CA GLY A 252 -35.28 19.61 -12.69
C GLY A 252 -34.98 18.30 -11.96
N ILE A 253 -36.05 17.63 -11.56
CA ILE A 253 -36.04 16.22 -11.15
C ILE A 253 -35.88 15.42 -12.44
N GLU A 254 -34.66 14.96 -12.74
CA GLU A 254 -34.44 13.93 -13.76
C GLU A 254 -33.60 12.80 -13.19
N ASP A 255 -33.97 11.60 -13.65
CA ASP A 255 -33.64 10.29 -13.10
C ASP A 255 -32.19 10.08 -12.68
N ILE A 256 -32.05 9.33 -11.57
CA ILE A 256 -30.79 8.86 -10.99
C ILE A 256 -30.11 7.87 -11.95
N LYS A 257 -29.47 8.37 -13.01
CA LYS A 257 -28.43 7.64 -13.77
C LYS A 257 -27.38 8.63 -14.27
N ASN A 258 -26.18 8.50 -13.72
CA ASN A 258 -24.94 9.21 -14.08
C ASN A 258 -24.67 10.52 -13.33
N GLN A 259 -24.65 10.47 -12.00
CA GLN A 259 -23.76 11.36 -11.26
C GLN A 259 -22.33 10.96 -11.57
N VAL A 260 -21.59 11.80 -12.31
CA VAL A 260 -20.13 11.75 -12.31
C VAL A 260 -19.70 12.22 -10.93
N THR A 261 -19.60 11.28 -9.99
CA THR A 261 -18.91 11.49 -8.71
C THR A 261 -17.48 11.86 -9.04
N ILE A 262 -17.11 13.13 -8.82
CA ILE A 262 -15.70 13.50 -8.72
C ILE A 262 -15.19 12.75 -7.49
N PRO A 263 -14.31 11.77 -7.66
CA PRO A 263 -13.83 10.97 -6.55
C PRO A 263 -12.93 11.83 -5.67
N ASP A 264 -13.04 11.74 -4.35
CA ASP A 264 -12.20 12.54 -3.45
C ASP A 264 -10.71 12.11 -3.53
N ASN A 265 -10.44 10.84 -3.82
CA ASN A 265 -9.10 10.24 -3.79
C ASN A 265 -8.78 9.37 -5.03
N PHE A 266 -7.48 9.23 -5.33
CA PHE A 266 -7.01 8.21 -6.27
C PHE A 266 -7.28 6.82 -5.70
N SER A 267 -7.79 5.90 -6.53
CA SER A 267 -7.99 4.52 -6.08
C SER A 267 -7.76 3.49 -7.19
N LEU A 268 -7.33 2.30 -6.77
CA LEU A 268 -7.24 1.10 -7.60
C LEU A 268 -8.04 0.01 -6.91
N SER A 269 -9.07 -0.49 -7.58
CA SER A 269 -9.95 -1.56 -7.07
C SER A 269 -9.33 -2.93 -7.33
N GLN A 270 -9.77 -3.94 -6.58
CA GLN A 270 -9.44 -5.32 -6.91
C GLN A 270 -10.07 -5.71 -8.25
N ASN A 271 -9.34 -6.47 -9.07
CA ASN A 271 -9.86 -6.96 -10.33
C ASN A 271 -11.01 -7.95 -10.06
N TYR A 272 -12.05 -7.91 -10.88
CA TYR A 272 -13.16 -8.84 -10.79
C TYR A 272 -13.50 -9.43 -12.16
N PRO A 273 -13.66 -10.77 -12.26
CA PRO A 273 -13.45 -11.77 -11.21
C PRO A 273 -11.98 -11.93 -10.80
N ASN A 274 -11.70 -12.50 -9.61
CA ASN A 274 -10.37 -12.94 -9.19
C ASN A 274 -10.49 -14.17 -8.24
N PRO A 275 -10.04 -15.38 -8.62
CA PRO A 275 -9.36 -15.74 -9.86
C PRO A 275 -10.18 -15.48 -11.13
N PHE A 276 -9.53 -15.33 -12.29
CA PHE A 276 -10.20 -15.06 -13.57
C PHE A 276 -9.76 -16.00 -14.69
N ASN A 277 -10.63 -16.20 -15.68
CA ASN A 277 -10.39 -16.97 -16.88
C ASN A 277 -11.26 -16.49 -18.07
N PRO A 278 -10.69 -16.13 -19.23
CA PRO A 278 -9.37 -15.54 -19.43
C PRO A 278 -9.38 -14.02 -19.21
N SER A 279 -10.54 -13.43 -18.88
CA SER A 279 -10.71 -11.98 -18.77
C SER A 279 -11.11 -11.51 -17.37
N THR A 280 -10.60 -10.35 -16.98
CA THR A 280 -10.99 -9.64 -15.75
C THR A 280 -11.16 -8.16 -16.04
N ARG A 281 -11.93 -7.46 -15.22
CA ARG A 281 -12.03 -6.00 -15.24
C ARG A 281 -11.25 -5.39 -14.09
N ILE A 282 -10.57 -4.28 -14.35
CA ILE A 282 -9.80 -3.51 -13.38
C ILE A 282 -10.38 -2.11 -13.34
N ARG A 283 -10.87 -1.69 -12.17
CA ARG A 283 -11.45 -0.36 -11.97
C ARG A 283 -10.49 0.53 -11.20
N TYR A 284 -10.32 1.76 -11.66
CA TYR A 284 -9.50 2.77 -11.00
C TYR A 284 -10.15 4.14 -11.10
N THR A 285 -9.69 5.05 -10.25
CA THR A 285 -10.39 6.29 -9.98
C THR A 285 -9.39 7.44 -9.85
N LEU A 286 -9.67 8.56 -10.51
CA LEU A 286 -8.84 9.76 -10.54
C LEU A 286 -9.62 10.95 -9.98
N ASN A 287 -9.07 11.63 -8.97
CA ASN A 287 -9.71 12.81 -8.38
C ASN A 287 -9.45 14.12 -9.17
N LYS A 288 -8.48 14.09 -10.09
CA LYS A 288 -8.12 15.20 -10.99
C LYS A 288 -7.62 14.66 -12.32
N SER A 289 -7.56 15.52 -13.34
CA SER A 289 -6.93 15.16 -14.61
C SER A 289 -5.45 14.83 -14.40
N SER A 290 -5.00 13.67 -14.89
CA SER A 290 -3.65 13.16 -14.66
C SER A 290 -3.18 12.23 -15.77
N PHE A 291 -1.87 12.14 -15.96
CA PHE A 291 -1.30 11.08 -16.80
C PHE A 291 -1.29 9.78 -16.01
N VAL A 292 -1.70 8.67 -16.62
CA VAL A 292 -1.87 7.39 -15.94
C VAL A 292 -1.20 6.28 -16.72
N THR A 293 -0.42 5.47 -16.02
CA THR A 293 0.01 4.17 -16.52
C THR A 293 -0.60 3.04 -15.69
N LEU A 294 -1.12 2.02 -16.34
CA LEU A 294 -1.60 0.79 -15.71
C LEU A 294 -0.99 -0.39 -16.44
N LYS A 295 -0.16 -1.16 -15.74
CA LYS A 295 0.68 -2.21 -16.33
C LYS A 295 0.58 -3.51 -15.56
N ILE A 296 0.76 -4.63 -16.25
CA ILE A 296 0.76 -5.99 -15.69
C ILE A 296 2.18 -6.53 -15.64
N TYR A 297 2.54 -7.21 -14.56
CA TYR A 297 3.84 -7.77 -14.26
C TYR A 297 3.72 -9.25 -13.85
N ASN A 298 4.72 -10.06 -14.19
CA ASN A 298 4.87 -11.41 -13.66
C ASN A 298 5.56 -11.40 -12.27
N ILE A 299 5.73 -12.57 -11.67
CA ILE A 299 6.39 -12.73 -10.35
C ILE A 299 7.85 -12.27 -10.31
N LEU A 300 8.52 -12.17 -11.46
CA LEU A 300 9.89 -11.68 -11.58
C LEU A 300 9.95 -10.15 -11.78
N GLY A 301 8.81 -9.46 -11.72
CA GLY A 301 8.72 -8.02 -11.97
C GLY A 301 8.85 -7.62 -13.44
N LYS A 302 8.82 -8.59 -14.37
CA LYS A 302 8.84 -8.29 -15.81
C LYS A 302 7.46 -7.83 -16.27
N GLU A 303 7.40 -6.70 -16.95
CA GLU A 303 6.19 -6.19 -17.59
C GLU A 303 5.73 -7.18 -18.68
N VAL A 304 4.47 -7.60 -18.61
CA VAL A 304 3.84 -8.52 -19.58
C VAL A 304 2.72 -7.86 -20.38
N ALA A 305 2.17 -6.74 -19.92
CA ALA A 305 1.20 -5.94 -20.66
C ALA A 305 1.13 -4.49 -20.15
N THR A 306 0.81 -3.55 -21.03
CA THR A 306 0.40 -2.18 -20.67
C THR A 306 -1.09 -2.04 -21.05
N LEU A 307 -1.93 -1.65 -20.09
CA LEU A 307 -3.38 -1.50 -20.27
C LEU A 307 -3.80 -0.04 -20.46
N VAL A 308 -3.10 0.88 -19.80
CA VAL A 308 -3.32 2.33 -19.90
C VAL A 308 -1.97 3.01 -19.89
N ASN A 309 -1.79 4.03 -20.74
CA ASN A 309 -0.60 4.87 -20.80
C ASN A 309 -0.94 6.21 -21.48
N GLU A 310 -1.81 7.00 -20.85
CA GLU A 310 -2.35 8.21 -21.45
C GLU A 310 -2.84 9.22 -20.40
N GLN A 311 -3.15 10.44 -20.86
CA GLN A 311 -3.81 11.46 -20.05
C GLN A 311 -5.29 11.11 -19.90
N LYS A 312 -5.79 11.11 -18.66
CA LYS A 312 -7.22 10.91 -18.34
C LYS A 312 -7.77 12.08 -17.53
N PRO A 313 -9.03 12.51 -17.75
CA PRO A 313 -9.71 13.48 -16.88
C PRO A 313 -10.00 12.87 -15.50
N SER A 314 -10.48 13.67 -14.55
CA SER A 314 -11.03 13.12 -13.30
C SER A 314 -12.22 12.20 -13.59
N GLY A 315 -12.38 11.16 -12.77
CA GLY A 315 -13.48 10.21 -12.91
C GLY A 315 -13.06 8.78 -12.58
N THR A 316 -14.02 7.85 -12.68
CA THR A 316 -13.81 6.42 -12.52
C THR A 316 -13.75 5.74 -13.88
N PHE A 317 -12.75 4.89 -14.06
CA PHE A 317 -12.47 4.17 -15.30
C PHE A 317 -12.42 2.67 -15.04
N GLU A 318 -12.80 1.90 -16.04
CA GLU A 318 -12.75 0.44 -16.02
C GLU A 318 -12.02 -0.02 -17.28
N VAL A 319 -10.99 -0.86 -17.12
CA VAL A 319 -10.28 -1.48 -18.23
C VAL A 319 -10.43 -2.99 -18.17
N THR A 320 -10.63 -3.62 -19.32
CA THR A 320 -10.69 -5.08 -19.42
C THR A 320 -9.32 -5.63 -19.77
N PHE A 321 -8.86 -6.61 -19.01
CA PHE A 321 -7.64 -7.37 -19.28
C PHE A 321 -7.99 -8.78 -19.75
N ILE A 322 -7.39 -9.21 -20.86
CA ILE A 322 -7.58 -10.55 -21.46
C ILE A 322 -6.22 -11.25 -21.54
N ALA A 323 -6.09 -12.40 -20.88
CA ALA A 323 -4.80 -13.06 -20.64
C ALA A 323 -4.59 -14.34 -21.48
N ASN A 324 -5.06 -14.34 -22.74
CA ASN A 324 -5.06 -15.54 -23.60
C ASN A 324 -3.67 -16.16 -23.77
N ASN A 325 -2.61 -15.34 -23.83
CA ASN A 325 -1.23 -15.78 -24.09
C ASN A 325 -0.37 -15.91 -22.83
N LEU A 326 -0.99 -15.89 -21.65
CA LEU A 326 -0.30 -16.04 -20.36
C LEU A 326 -0.57 -17.43 -19.76
N ALA A 327 0.40 -17.93 -19.00
CA ALA A 327 0.27 -19.19 -18.26
C ALA A 327 -0.57 -18.97 -16.98
N SER A 328 -1.27 -19.99 -16.50
CA SER A 328 -1.93 -19.93 -15.18
C SER A 328 -0.89 -19.58 -14.11
N GLY A 329 -1.26 -18.70 -13.18
CA GLY A 329 -0.32 -18.24 -12.16
C GLY A 329 -0.67 -16.89 -11.57
N VAL A 330 0.23 -16.42 -10.72
CA VAL A 330 0.12 -15.14 -10.03
C VAL A 330 0.76 -14.04 -10.87
N TYR A 331 0.03 -12.94 -11.03
CA TYR A 331 0.50 -11.72 -11.67
C TYR A 331 0.16 -10.51 -10.80
N PHE A 332 0.78 -9.38 -11.12
CA PHE A 332 0.56 -8.11 -10.45
C PHE A 332 0.16 -7.06 -11.46
N TYR A 333 -0.73 -6.15 -11.09
CA TYR A 333 -1.03 -4.96 -11.87
C TYR A 333 -0.72 -3.74 -11.03
N ARG A 334 -0.04 -2.76 -11.64
CA ARG A 334 0.38 -1.53 -10.98
C ARG A 334 -0.16 -0.34 -11.74
N ILE A 335 -0.85 0.54 -11.04
CA ILE A 335 -1.19 1.87 -11.52
C ILE A 335 -0.15 2.87 -11.03
N GLN A 336 0.21 3.83 -11.87
CA GLN A 336 1.02 4.98 -11.53
C GLN A 336 0.40 6.24 -12.14
N VAL A 337 0.15 7.24 -11.30
CA VAL A 337 -0.50 8.50 -11.68
C VAL A 337 0.49 9.65 -11.50
N TYR A 338 0.55 10.53 -12.50
CA TYR A 338 1.44 11.68 -12.57
C TYR A 338 0.62 12.97 -12.55
N THR A 339 0.90 13.85 -11.60
CA THR A 339 0.19 15.13 -11.43
C THR A 339 1.19 16.28 -11.61
N GLN A 340 0.84 17.29 -12.42
CA GLN A 340 1.45 18.64 -12.49
C GLN A 340 2.95 18.67 -12.13
N GLY A 341 3.79 18.01 -12.93
CA GLY A 341 5.27 18.08 -12.83
C GLY A 341 5.94 17.13 -11.84
N ARG A 342 5.21 16.30 -11.07
CA ARG A 342 5.80 15.24 -10.23
C ARG A 342 5.44 13.85 -10.74
N ALA A 343 6.46 13.06 -11.05
CA ALA A 343 6.30 11.64 -11.37
C ALA A 343 6.02 10.81 -10.11
N GLY A 344 4.99 9.94 -10.16
CA GLY A 344 4.72 8.99 -9.07
C GLY A 344 3.84 9.51 -7.92
N SER A 345 3.00 10.53 -8.15
CA SER A 345 2.09 11.08 -7.12
C SER A 345 1.12 10.06 -6.50
N PHE A 346 0.85 8.94 -7.19
CA PHE A 346 0.13 7.80 -6.64
C PHE A 346 0.59 6.53 -7.35
N VAL A 347 1.07 5.54 -6.60
CA VAL A 347 1.46 4.22 -7.13
C VAL A 347 0.76 3.16 -6.30
N LYS A 348 0.02 2.26 -6.95
CA LYS A 348 -0.65 1.16 -6.25
C LYS A 348 -0.54 -0.13 -7.05
N THR A 349 -0.17 -1.21 -6.36
CA THR A 349 -0.03 -2.54 -6.96
C THR A 349 -1.03 -3.51 -6.32
N LYS A 350 -1.64 -4.37 -7.13
CA LYS A 350 -2.55 -5.42 -6.66
C LYS A 350 -2.29 -6.73 -7.40
N LYS A 351 -2.68 -7.84 -6.75
CA LYS A 351 -2.48 -9.21 -7.24
C LYS A 351 -3.70 -9.70 -8.02
N LEU A 352 -3.46 -10.32 -9.18
CA LEU A 352 -4.46 -11.05 -9.97
C LEU A 352 -4.02 -12.51 -10.18
N ILE A 353 -4.97 -13.45 -10.07
CA ILE A 353 -4.73 -14.89 -10.21
C ILE A 353 -5.40 -15.37 -11.50
N LEU A 354 -4.60 -15.74 -12.49
CA LEU A 354 -5.08 -16.36 -13.73
C LEU A 354 -5.21 -17.86 -13.55
N MET A 355 -6.38 -18.41 -13.84
CA MET A 355 -6.67 -19.83 -13.72
C MET A 355 -7.30 -20.34 -15.02
N LYS A 356 -6.51 -20.99 -15.89
CA LYS A 356 -7.02 -21.61 -17.11
C LYS A 356 -7.72 -22.95 -16.87
#